data_AF-A0A2V6L5Z6-F1
#
_entry.id   AF-A0A2V6L5Z6-F1
#
_cell.length_a   1.000
_cell.length_b   1.000
_cell.length_c   1.000
_cell.angle_alpha   90.00
_cell.angle_beta   90.00
_cell.angle_gamma   90.00
#
_symmetry.space_group_name_H-M   'P 1'
#
loop_
_entity.id
_entity.type
_entity.pdbx_description
1 polymer ?
#
loop_
_entity_poly.entity_id
_entity_poly.type
_entity_poly.pdbx_seq_one_letter_code
_entity_poly.pdbx_strand_id
1 'polypeptide(L)'
;AAADEFEFIRIGNDTAFTFPYDTFIAGIYGRPVGPAPVTVLCGSDGKLTANASSRRFKHDIKPMDKASEAILALKPVTFHYNEDATNLAWFGLIAEDVAQVSEALIVRDKEGKPFGVRYEEVNAMLLNEFLKEHKKVEEQQASISQLKSEMQTMVAQLKEQAAQIQKVSAQLEMSKPAAKVVVNKP
;
A
#
# COMPACT_ATOMS: atom_id res chain seq x y z
N ALA A 1 45.52 8.84 3.08
CA ALA A 1 46.21 7.57 3.35
C ALA A 1 45.33 6.47 2.77
N ALA A 2 45.84 5.72 1.78
CA ALA A 2 45.11 4.56 1.27
C ALA A 2 45.00 3.56 2.41
N ALA A 3 43.77 3.29 2.86
CA ALA A 3 43.50 2.11 3.69
C ALA A 3 44.02 0.90 2.90
N ASP A 4 44.63 -0.02 3.62
CA ASP A 4 45.23 -1.23 3.06
C ASP A 4 44.27 -1.96 2.11
N GLU A 5 44.68 -2.10 0.85
CA GLU A 5 43.92 -2.84 -0.17
C GLU A 5 43.86 -4.35 0.11
N PHE A 6 44.32 -4.81 1.28
CA PHE A 6 44.28 -6.21 1.68
C PHE A 6 42.84 -6.72 1.88
N GLU A 7 41.89 -5.85 2.20
CA GLU A 7 40.50 -6.21 2.51
C GLU A 7 39.51 -5.98 1.36
N PHE A 8 39.93 -5.36 0.25
CA PHE A 8 39.03 -4.92 -0.82
C PHE A 8 39.55 -5.25 -2.22
N ILE A 9 38.66 -5.77 -3.06
CA ILE A 9 38.89 -5.83 -4.51
C ILE A 9 38.25 -4.59 -5.13
N ARG A 10 39.07 -3.74 -5.78
CA ARG A 10 38.61 -2.61 -6.59
C ARG A 10 38.90 -2.91 -8.06
N ILE A 11 37.87 -2.87 -8.88
CA ILE A 11 37.98 -3.04 -10.34
C ILE A 11 37.71 -1.67 -10.96
N GLY A 12 38.72 -1.10 -11.63
CA GLY A 12 38.69 0.28 -12.14
C GLY A 12 39.33 1.30 -11.18
N ASN A 13 39.62 2.51 -11.68
CA ASN A 13 40.20 3.61 -10.91
C ASN A 13 39.40 4.90 -11.16
N ASP A 14 39.15 5.68 -10.10
CA ASP A 14 38.45 6.98 -10.17
C ASP A 14 39.38 8.13 -10.63
N THR A 15 40.68 7.86 -10.86
CA THR A 15 41.66 8.89 -11.26
C THR A 15 42.23 8.70 -12.66
N ALA A 16 42.00 9.74 -13.48
CA ALA A 16 42.82 10.26 -14.60
C ALA A 16 42.30 10.11 -16.03
N PHE A 17 41.23 9.36 -16.30
CA PHE A 17 40.60 9.38 -17.62
C PHE A 17 39.08 9.50 -17.49
N THR A 18 38.54 10.66 -17.85
CA THR A 18 37.10 10.98 -17.90
C THR A 18 36.42 10.29 -19.09
N PHE A 19 36.51 8.96 -19.17
CA PHE A 19 35.67 8.18 -20.07
C PHE A 19 34.68 7.37 -19.22
N PRO A 20 33.37 7.41 -19.52
CA PRO A 20 32.42 6.52 -18.86
C PRO A 20 32.77 5.07 -19.21
N TYR A 21 32.99 4.23 -18.18
CA TYR A 21 33.21 2.80 -18.36
C TYR A 21 31.90 2.05 -18.17
N ASP A 22 31.48 1.29 -19.18
CA ASP A 22 30.51 0.21 -18.99
C ASP A 22 31.24 -1.03 -18.44
N THR A 23 30.71 -1.65 -17.39
CA THR A 23 31.28 -2.89 -16.81
C THR A 23 30.48 -4.10 -17.26
N PHE A 24 31.05 -4.91 -18.16
CA PHE A 24 30.48 -6.18 -18.59
C PHE A 24 31.16 -7.36 -17.88
N ILE A 25 30.40 -8.16 -17.13
CA ILE A 25 30.90 -9.37 -16.47
C ILE A 25 30.24 -10.58 -17.12
N ALA A 26 31.01 -11.30 -17.93
CA ALA A 26 30.54 -12.51 -18.61
C ALA A 26 30.13 -13.59 -17.58
N GLY A 27 29.08 -14.35 -17.91
CA GLY A 27 28.62 -15.46 -17.08
C GLY A 27 27.71 -15.06 -15.91
N ILE A 28 27.24 -13.81 -15.84
CA ILE A 28 26.13 -13.43 -14.94
C ILE A 28 24.78 -13.62 -15.64
N TYR A 29 24.57 -12.93 -16.76
CA TYR A 29 23.29 -12.93 -17.48
C TYR A 29 22.95 -14.32 -18.05
N GLY A 30 21.71 -14.76 -17.84
CA GLY A 30 21.19 -16.03 -18.36
C GLY A 30 21.67 -17.30 -17.63
N ARG A 31 22.41 -17.19 -16.53
CA ARG A 31 22.77 -18.35 -15.70
C ARG A 31 21.64 -18.73 -14.73
N PRO A 32 21.41 -20.03 -14.49
CA PRO A 32 20.39 -20.47 -13.55
C PRO A 32 20.71 -20.00 -12.12
N VAL A 33 19.67 -19.59 -11.40
CA VAL A 33 19.76 -19.16 -10.01
C VAL A 33 20.03 -20.38 -9.12
N GLY A 34 21.05 -20.28 -8.25
CA GLY A 34 21.38 -21.31 -7.26
C GLY A 34 20.41 -21.34 -6.05
N PRO A 35 20.60 -22.22 -5.06
CA PRO A 35 19.64 -22.44 -3.98
C PRO A 35 19.54 -21.32 -2.92
N ALA A 36 20.47 -20.37 -2.90
CA ALA A 36 20.51 -19.29 -1.90
C ALA A 36 20.96 -17.94 -2.51
N PRO A 37 20.21 -17.37 -3.48
CA PRO A 37 20.56 -16.09 -4.06
C PRO A 37 20.29 -14.94 -3.09
N VAL A 38 21.02 -13.84 -3.26
CA VAL A 38 20.75 -12.57 -2.58
C VAL A 38 20.87 -11.43 -3.58
N THR A 39 20.03 -10.41 -3.45
CA THR A 39 20.13 -9.19 -4.24
C THR A 39 21.43 -8.47 -3.92
N VAL A 40 22.18 -8.13 -4.97
CA VAL A 40 23.37 -7.28 -4.88
C VAL A 40 22.94 -5.82 -5.08
N LEU A 41 23.37 -4.97 -4.15
CA LEU A 41 23.17 -3.52 -4.18
C LEU A 41 24.52 -2.85 -4.45
N CYS A 42 24.49 -1.68 -5.08
CA CYS A 42 25.66 -0.82 -5.27
C CYS A 42 25.49 0.45 -4.44
N GLY A 43 26.45 0.73 -3.55
CA GLY A 43 26.52 2.01 -2.84
C GLY A 43 26.97 3.15 -3.74
N SER A 44 26.68 4.39 -3.34
CA SER A 44 27.15 5.61 -4.03
C SER A 44 28.69 5.75 -4.02
N ASP A 45 29.38 5.00 -3.15
CA ASP A 45 30.83 4.83 -3.09
C ASP A 45 31.37 3.74 -4.04
N GLY A 46 30.50 3.11 -4.84
CA GLY A 46 30.85 2.05 -5.78
C GLY A 46 31.00 0.66 -5.14
N LYS A 47 30.68 0.51 -3.85
CA LYS A 47 30.79 -0.78 -3.16
C LYS A 47 29.58 -1.67 -3.46
N LEU A 48 29.85 -2.87 -3.97
CA LEU A 48 28.84 -3.93 -4.06
C LEU A 48 28.60 -4.57 -2.68
N THR A 49 27.34 -4.76 -2.32
CA THR A 49 26.93 -5.38 -1.05
C THR A 49 25.73 -6.29 -1.22
N ALA A 50 25.58 -7.28 -0.34
CA ALA A 50 24.38 -8.11 -0.28
C ALA A 50 23.30 -7.45 0.60
N ASN A 51 22.03 -7.54 0.17
CA ASN A 51 20.90 -7.05 0.96
C ASN A 51 20.50 -8.03 2.08
N ALA A 52 21.19 -7.99 3.22
CA ALA A 52 20.93 -8.88 4.36
C ALA A 52 19.74 -8.40 5.23
N SER A 53 18.87 -9.34 5.61
CA SER A 53 17.63 -9.06 6.38
C SER A 53 17.46 -9.85 7.69
N SER A 54 18.51 -10.55 8.15
CA SER A 54 18.44 -11.25 9.45
C SER A 54 18.45 -10.28 10.63
N ARG A 55 17.68 -10.58 11.68
CA ARG A 55 17.60 -9.80 12.93
C ARG A 55 18.97 -9.47 13.53
N ARG A 56 19.97 -10.36 13.40
CA ARG A 56 21.33 -10.12 13.91
C ARG A 56 22.05 -8.91 13.30
N PHE A 57 21.56 -8.42 12.15
CA PHE A 57 22.11 -7.25 11.46
C PHE A 57 21.30 -5.97 11.68
N LYS A 58 20.25 -6.01 12.51
CA LYS A 58 19.27 -4.91 12.67
C LYS A 58 19.01 -4.64 14.16
N HIS A 59 18.71 -3.40 14.50
CA HIS A 59 18.29 -2.97 15.84
C HIS A 59 17.00 -2.15 15.75
N ASP A 60 16.39 -1.80 16.89
CA ASP A 60 15.17 -0.97 16.98
C ASP A 60 13.99 -1.42 16.10
N ILE A 61 13.77 -2.74 16.03
CA ILE A 61 12.74 -3.35 15.18
C ILE A 61 11.36 -3.13 15.82
N LYS A 62 10.54 -2.30 15.17
CA LYS A 62 9.17 -1.95 15.58
C LYS A 62 8.21 -1.98 14.38
N PRO A 63 6.88 -2.09 14.61
CA PRO A 63 5.88 -1.89 13.56
C PRO A 63 6.06 -0.54 12.84
N MET A 64 5.67 -0.48 11.56
CA MET A 64 5.79 0.75 10.77
C MET A 64 4.74 1.81 11.13
N ASP A 65 3.60 1.39 11.68
CA ASP A 65 2.46 2.26 12.01
C ASP A 65 2.17 3.25 10.87
N LYS A 66 2.12 4.56 11.14
CA LYS A 66 1.83 5.59 10.14
C LYS A 66 2.98 5.88 9.18
N ALA A 67 4.18 5.36 9.42
CA ALA A 67 5.33 5.66 8.56
C ALA A 67 5.09 5.20 7.11
N SER A 68 4.44 4.05 6.92
CA SER A 68 4.10 3.50 5.60
C SER A 68 3.00 4.27 4.86
N GLU A 69 2.23 5.15 5.53
CA GLU A 69 1.16 5.92 4.88
C GLU A 69 1.72 6.95 3.88
N ALA A 70 3.02 7.31 3.98
CA ALA A 70 3.68 8.18 3.02
C ALA A 70 3.57 7.66 1.58
N ILE A 71 3.55 6.33 1.38
CA ILE A 71 3.47 5.75 0.04
C ILE A 71 2.13 6.02 -0.64
N LEU A 72 1.07 6.31 0.11
CA LEU A 72 -0.27 6.56 -0.40
C LEU A 72 -0.37 7.89 -1.18
N ALA A 73 0.59 8.79 -0.97
CA ALA A 73 0.70 10.05 -1.71
C ALA A 73 1.61 9.94 -2.96
N LEU A 74 2.28 8.81 -3.15
CA LEU A 74 3.15 8.60 -4.32
C LEU A 74 2.32 8.44 -5.60
N LYS A 75 2.87 8.93 -6.71
CA LYS A 75 2.23 8.91 -8.02
C LYS A 75 3.09 8.11 -8.99
N PRO A 76 2.73 6.85 -9.29
CA PRO A 76 3.38 6.10 -10.33
C PRO A 76 3.25 6.79 -11.69
N VAL A 77 4.31 6.74 -12.49
CA VAL A 77 4.38 7.33 -13.82
C VAL A 77 4.85 6.31 -14.85
N THR A 78 4.58 6.60 -16.11
CA THR A 78 5.20 5.94 -17.27
C THR A 78 6.24 6.87 -17.86
N PHE A 79 7.41 6.35 -18.23
CA PHE A 79 8.50 7.14 -18.79
C PHE A 79 9.32 6.33 -19.81
N HIS A 80 10.23 7.02 -20.50
CA HIS A 80 11.22 6.44 -21.39
C HIS A 80 12.61 6.91 -20.93
N TYR A 81 13.63 6.05 -21.01
CA TYR A 81 15.00 6.49 -20.75
C TYR A 81 15.51 7.31 -21.94
N ASN A 82 16.19 8.43 -21.67
CA ASN A 82 16.70 9.33 -22.71
C ASN A 82 17.65 8.64 -23.70
N GLU A 83 18.45 7.67 -23.22
CA GLU A 83 19.45 6.95 -24.02
C GLU A 83 18.96 5.58 -24.53
N ASP A 84 17.67 5.25 -24.35
CA ASP A 84 17.09 4.01 -24.86
C ASP A 84 16.61 4.17 -26.31
N ALA A 85 17.43 3.71 -27.25
CA ALA A 85 17.11 3.73 -28.68
C ALA A 85 15.88 2.88 -29.05
N THR A 86 15.46 1.94 -28.20
CA THR A 86 14.25 1.14 -28.42
C THR A 86 12.97 1.90 -28.05
N ASN A 87 13.11 3.01 -27.32
CA ASN A 87 12.01 3.81 -26.79
C ASN A 87 10.99 2.95 -26.01
N LEU A 88 11.48 1.99 -25.21
CA LEU A 88 10.63 1.11 -24.42
C LEU A 88 9.95 1.94 -23.32
N ALA A 89 8.66 1.70 -23.08
CA ALA A 89 7.94 2.33 -21.97
C ALA A 89 8.26 1.60 -20.66
N TRP A 90 8.67 2.38 -19.66
CA TRP A 90 8.97 1.94 -18.31
C TRP A 90 7.98 2.52 -17.31
N PHE A 91 7.82 1.85 -16.18
CA PHE A 91 6.89 2.24 -15.13
C PHE A 91 7.64 2.40 -13.82
N GLY A 92 7.33 3.43 -13.06
CA GLY A 92 7.99 3.65 -11.78
C GLY A 92 7.63 4.97 -11.12
N LEU A 93 8.58 5.48 -10.37
CA LEU A 93 8.51 6.71 -9.59
C LEU A 93 9.72 7.59 -9.94
N ILE A 94 9.51 8.91 -9.90
CA ILE A 94 10.58 9.91 -10.08
C ILE A 94 11.16 10.25 -8.71
N ALA A 95 12.49 10.18 -8.57
CA ALA A 95 13.14 10.35 -7.27
C ALA A 95 12.88 11.72 -6.65
N GLU A 96 12.82 12.78 -7.45
CA GLU A 96 12.51 14.14 -7.03
C GLU A 96 11.07 14.28 -6.52
N ASP A 97 10.10 13.64 -7.17
CA ASP A 97 8.70 13.64 -6.73
C ASP A 97 8.53 12.84 -5.44
N VAL A 98 9.23 11.71 -5.32
CA VAL A 98 9.27 10.93 -4.08
C VAL A 98 9.91 11.74 -2.95
N ALA A 99 10.97 12.49 -3.22
CA ALA A 99 11.65 13.31 -2.20
C ALA A 99 10.71 14.37 -1.59
N GLN A 100 9.77 14.91 -2.36
CA GLN A 100 8.76 15.85 -1.84
C GLN A 100 7.77 15.20 -0.87
N VAL A 101 7.54 13.88 -1.01
CA VAL A 101 6.63 13.11 -0.16
C VAL A 101 7.36 12.51 1.04
N SER A 102 8.53 11.90 0.81
CA SER A 102 9.35 11.25 1.82
C SER A 102 10.80 11.14 1.38
N GLU A 103 11.67 11.95 2.00
CA GLU A 103 13.12 11.86 1.79
C GLU A 103 13.71 10.52 2.23
N ALA A 104 13.05 9.81 3.14
CA ALA A 104 13.52 8.49 3.60
C ALA A 104 13.44 7.41 2.50
N LEU A 105 12.70 7.67 1.42
CA LEU A 105 12.47 6.73 0.31
C LEU A 105 13.35 7.00 -0.91
N ILE A 106 14.28 7.94 -0.83
CA ILE A 106 15.21 8.20 -1.93
C ILE A 106 16.62 7.70 -1.62
N VAL A 107 17.35 7.41 -2.70
CA VAL A 107 18.79 7.25 -2.73
C VAL A 107 19.37 8.56 -3.27
N ARG A 108 20.42 9.07 -2.64
CA ARG A 108 21.13 10.27 -3.07
C ARG A 108 22.47 9.90 -3.70
N ASP A 109 22.90 10.66 -4.71
CA ASP A 109 24.23 10.54 -5.31
C ASP A 109 25.33 11.11 -4.38
N LYS A 110 26.58 11.14 -4.86
CA LYS A 110 27.73 11.67 -4.10
C LYS A 110 27.58 13.16 -3.80
N GLU A 111 26.84 13.90 -4.62
CA GLU A 111 26.55 15.33 -4.49
C GLU A 111 25.29 15.61 -3.63
N GLY A 112 24.62 14.57 -3.16
CA GLY A 112 23.41 14.67 -2.32
C GLY A 112 22.11 14.88 -3.10
N LYS A 113 22.11 14.81 -4.43
CA LYS A 113 20.92 14.97 -5.26
C LYS A 113 20.11 13.67 -5.29
N PRO A 114 18.78 13.71 -5.44
CA PRO A 114 17.98 12.52 -5.69
C PRO A 114 18.53 11.76 -6.91
N PHE A 115 18.82 10.48 -6.72
CA PHE A 115 19.40 9.61 -7.75
C PHE A 115 18.49 8.43 -8.07
N GLY A 116 17.83 7.88 -7.06
CA GLY A 116 16.95 6.73 -7.24
C GLY A 116 15.94 6.60 -6.11
N VAL A 117 15.06 5.61 -6.24
CA VAL A 117 14.02 5.29 -5.26
C VAL A 117 14.37 3.99 -4.57
N ARG A 118 14.12 3.95 -3.26
CA ARG A 118 14.22 2.77 -2.39
C ARG A 118 13.04 1.84 -2.62
N TYR A 119 13.00 1.19 -3.79
CA TYR A 119 11.86 0.37 -4.20
C TYR A 119 11.60 -0.82 -3.27
N GLU A 120 12.64 -1.41 -2.66
CA GLU A 120 12.46 -2.51 -1.70
C GLU A 120 11.74 -2.03 -0.42
N GLU A 121 12.06 -0.83 0.05
CA GLU A 121 11.39 -0.18 1.18
C GLU A 121 9.94 0.19 0.82
N VAL A 122 9.71 0.71 -0.39
CA VAL A 122 8.34 0.95 -0.91
C VAL A 122 7.54 -0.36 -0.92
N ASN A 123 8.11 -1.46 -1.41
CA ASN A 123 7.46 -2.77 -1.45
C ASN A 123 7.09 -3.29 -0.05
N ALA A 124 7.99 -3.13 0.93
CA ALA A 124 7.72 -3.50 2.31
C ALA A 124 6.61 -2.64 2.94
N MET A 125 6.57 -1.34 2.63
CA MET A 125 5.51 -0.44 3.09
C MET A 125 4.16 -0.74 2.41
N LEU A 126 4.16 -1.10 1.13
CA LEU A 126 2.96 -1.54 0.41
C LEU A 126 2.35 -2.78 1.08
N LEU A 127 3.17 -3.74 1.48
CA LEU A 127 2.69 -4.89 2.26
C LEU A 127 2.03 -4.45 3.57
N ASN A 128 2.62 -3.49 4.30
CA ASN A 128 2.03 -3.01 5.55
C ASN A 128 0.67 -2.32 5.33
N GLU A 129 0.56 -1.44 4.33
CA GLU A 129 -0.73 -0.80 3.99
C GLU A 129 -1.76 -1.80 3.49
N PHE A 130 -1.35 -2.81 2.70
CA PHE A 130 -2.23 -3.89 2.28
C PHE A 130 -2.79 -4.66 3.49
N LEU A 131 -1.95 -5.01 4.46
CA LEU A 131 -2.39 -5.69 5.68
C LEU A 131 -3.35 -4.85 6.52
N LYS A 132 -3.11 -3.53 6.63
CA LYS A 132 -4.04 -2.60 7.30
C LYS A 132 -5.40 -2.56 6.60
N GLU A 133 -5.41 -2.39 5.28
CA GLU A 133 -6.66 -2.31 4.53
C GLU A 133 -7.39 -3.65 4.55
N HIS A 134 -6.69 -4.78 4.49
CA HIS A 134 -7.30 -6.11 4.65
C HIS A 134 -8.05 -6.24 5.97
N LYS A 135 -7.42 -5.83 7.09
CA LYS A 135 -8.07 -5.84 8.42
C LYS A 135 -9.31 -4.93 8.45
N LYS A 136 -9.22 -3.73 7.88
CA LYS A 136 -10.35 -2.80 7.80
C LYS A 136 -11.51 -3.37 6.99
N VAL A 137 -11.22 -4.08 5.90
CA VAL A 137 -12.23 -4.78 5.09
C VAL A 137 -12.93 -5.88 5.90
N GLU A 138 -12.19 -6.66 6.70
CA GLU A 138 -12.80 -7.66 7.59
C GLU A 138 -13.72 -7.02 8.64
N GLU A 139 -13.28 -5.94 9.28
CA GLU A 139 -14.08 -5.19 10.26
C GLU A 139 -15.35 -4.58 9.63
N GLN A 140 -15.23 -4.05 8.42
CA GLN A 140 -16.38 -3.55 7.64
C GLN A 140 -17.35 -4.68 7.29
N GLN A 141 -16.84 -5.85 6.87
CA GLN A 141 -17.67 -7.00 6.52
C GLN A 141 -18.46 -7.53 7.73
N ALA A 142 -17.84 -7.55 8.92
CA ALA A 142 -18.53 -7.88 10.17
C ALA A 142 -19.65 -6.87 10.48
N SER A 143 -19.35 -5.58 10.37
CA SER A 143 -20.32 -4.49 10.60
C SER A 143 -21.50 -4.55 9.63
N ILE A 144 -21.24 -4.81 8.34
CA ILE A 144 -22.29 -5.00 7.31
C ILE A 144 -23.18 -6.18 7.66
N SER A 145 -22.60 -7.27 8.17
CA SER A 145 -23.35 -8.47 8.53
C SER A 145 -24.26 -8.22 9.73
N GLN A 146 -23.77 -7.47 10.73
CA GLN A 146 -24.57 -7.04 11.87
C GLN A 146 -25.71 -6.11 11.45
N LEU A 147 -25.42 -5.06 10.68
CA LEU A 147 -26.43 -4.13 10.18
C LEU A 147 -27.51 -4.84 9.36
N LYS A 148 -27.14 -5.84 8.56
CA LYS A 148 -28.11 -6.66 7.82
C LYS A 148 -29.04 -7.44 8.75
N SER A 149 -28.52 -7.97 9.86
CA SER A 149 -29.33 -8.69 10.86
C SER A 149 -30.28 -7.74 11.59
N GLU A 150 -29.79 -6.58 12.04
CA GLU A 150 -30.62 -5.56 12.70
C GLU A 150 -31.73 -5.04 11.78
N MET A 151 -31.42 -4.82 10.50
CA MET A 151 -32.41 -4.43 9.49
C MET A 151 -33.49 -5.51 9.29
N GLN A 152 -33.13 -6.79 9.28
CA GLN A 152 -34.12 -7.87 9.21
C GLN A 152 -35.05 -7.88 10.43
N THR A 153 -34.50 -7.68 11.63
CA THR A 153 -35.29 -7.57 12.86
C THR A 153 -36.23 -6.36 12.82
N MET A 154 -35.76 -5.20 12.38
CA MET A 154 -36.57 -3.99 12.25
C MET A 154 -37.70 -4.18 11.22
N VAL A 155 -37.42 -4.81 10.08
CA VAL A 155 -38.45 -5.14 9.08
C VAL A 155 -39.51 -6.08 9.66
N ALA A 156 -39.12 -7.07 10.47
CA ALA A 156 -40.07 -7.95 11.14
C ALA A 156 -40.95 -7.20 12.15
N GLN A 157 -40.36 -6.32 12.96
CA GLN A 157 -41.09 -5.48 13.91
C GLN A 157 -42.06 -4.52 13.21
N LEU A 158 -41.66 -3.92 12.08
CA LEU A 158 -42.55 -3.05 11.29
C LEU A 158 -43.76 -3.82 10.74
N LYS A 159 -43.57 -5.06 10.28
CA LYS A 159 -44.68 -5.92 9.84
C LYS A 159 -45.62 -6.26 10.98
N GLU A 160 -45.09 -6.58 12.16
CA GLU A 160 -45.87 -6.85 13.36
C GLU A 160 -46.68 -5.61 13.78
N GLN A 161 -46.06 -4.43 13.82
CA GLN A 161 -46.74 -3.18 14.11
C GLN A 161 -47.86 -2.89 13.10
N ALA A 162 -47.63 -3.11 11.81
CA ALA A 162 -48.66 -2.96 10.78
C ALA A 162 -49.86 -3.88 11.03
N ALA A 163 -49.63 -5.14 11.43
CA ALA A 163 -50.70 -6.08 11.77
C ALA A 163 -51.48 -5.64 13.02
N GLN A 164 -50.78 -5.14 14.05
CA GLN A 164 -51.42 -4.61 15.26
C GLN A 164 -52.28 -3.38 14.97
N ILE A 165 -51.80 -2.45 14.12
CA ILE A 165 -52.56 -1.28 13.68
C ILE A 165 -53.84 -1.71 12.95
N GLN A 166 -53.77 -2.70 12.06
CA GLN A 166 -54.98 -3.22 11.40
C GLN A 166 -55.97 -3.82 12.40
N LYS A 167 -55.50 -4.58 13.39
CA LYS A 167 -56.34 -5.17 14.42
C LYS A 167 -57.04 -4.11 15.29
N VAL A 168 -56.30 -3.10 15.74
CA VAL A 168 -56.87 -1.98 16.52
C VAL A 168 -57.88 -1.20 15.69
N SER A 169 -57.59 -0.94 14.41
CA SER A 169 -58.51 -0.27 13.49
C SER A 169 -59.83 -1.03 13.33
N ALA A 170 -59.78 -2.36 13.20
CA ALA A 170 -60.98 -3.19 13.12
C ALA A 170 -61.81 -3.16 14.42
N GLN A 171 -61.17 -3.16 15.58
CA GLN A 171 -61.86 -3.06 16.89
C GLN A 171 -62.53 -1.69 17.08
N LEU A 172 -61.89 -0.61 16.62
CA LEU A 172 -62.45 0.74 16.65
C LEU A 172 -63.69 0.87 15.76
N GLU A 173 -63.68 0.30 14.56
CA GLU A 173 -64.86 0.29 13.69
C GLU A 173 -66.04 -0.49 14.31
N MET A 174 -65.76 -1.63 14.95
CA MET A 174 -66.77 -2.45 15.63
C MET A 174 -67.38 -1.80 16.89
N SER A 175 -66.69 -0.83 17.49
CA SER A 175 -67.12 -0.14 18.72
C SER A 175 -67.78 1.22 18.45
N LYS A 176 -67.95 1.63 17.19
CA LYS A 176 -68.77 2.81 16.84
C LYS A 176 -70.22 2.60 17.30
N PRO A 177 -70.80 3.52 18.09
CA PRO A 177 -72.19 3.42 18.50
C PRO A 177 -73.11 3.51 17.27
N ALA A 178 -74.12 2.64 17.21
CA ALA A 178 -75.16 2.72 16.18
C ALA A 178 -75.81 4.12 16.22
N ALA A 179 -75.88 4.79 15.08
CA ALA A 179 -76.54 6.08 14.95
C ALA A 179 -78.00 5.96 15.41
N LYS A 180 -78.33 6.52 16.57
CA LYS A 180 -79.73 6.70 16.99
C LYS A 180 -80.34 7.76 16.08
N VAL A 181 -81.03 7.30 15.04
CA VAL A 181 -81.90 8.16 14.23
C VAL A 181 -83.08 8.54 15.13
N VAL A 182 -83.06 9.77 15.65
CA VAL A 182 -84.22 10.36 16.32
C VAL A 182 -85.19 10.76 15.22
N VAL A 183 -86.23 9.96 15.01
CA VAL A 183 -87.35 10.31 14.13
C VAL A 183 -88.24 11.29 14.90
N ASN A 184 -88.07 12.58 14.67
CA ASN A 184 -89.08 13.56 15.01
C ASN A 184 -90.18 13.51 13.96
N LYS A 185 -91.38 13.08 14.35
CA LYS A 185 -92.60 13.25 13.54
C LYS A 185 -93.22 14.63 13.86
N PRO A 186 -93.77 15.31 12.84
CA PRO A 186 -94.48 16.58 12.99
C PRO A 186 -95.82 16.42 13.72
#